data_AF-A0A7Y6PIU8-F1
#
_entry.id   AF-A0A7Y6PIU8-F1
#
_cell.length_a   1.000
_cell.length_b   1.000
_cell.length_c   1.000
_cell.angle_alpha   90.00
_cell.angle_beta   90.00
_cell.angle_gamma   90.00
#
_symmetry.space_group_name_H-M   'P 1'
#
loop_
_entity.id
_entity.type
_entity.pdbx_description
1 polymer ?
#
loop_
_entity_poly.entity_id
_entity_poly.type
_entity_poly.pdbx_seq_one_letter_code
_entity_poly.pdbx_strand_id
1 'polypeptide(L)'
;KDVREQYQNGQVSRQILQAVEDAEVRSLVERLELGGMKVVSDGGFRSRDFLESWEGICSKDGRPFSEGSPLEITGRLSLLRHPILEEFAFLDSIVDGGVMKK
;
A
#
# COMPACT_ATOMS: atom_id res chain seq x y z
N LYS A 1 -8.89 -10.53 -5.84
CA LYS A 1 -8.45 -11.38 -4.70
C LYS A 1 -7.38 -12.39 -5.13
N ASP A 2 -7.53 -13.08 -6.27
CA ASP A 2 -6.57 -14.08 -6.78
C ASP A 2 -5.11 -13.61 -6.93
N VAL A 3 -4.88 -12.39 -7.41
CA VAL A 3 -3.53 -11.96 -7.81
C VAL A 3 -2.56 -11.86 -6.62
N ARG A 4 -3.04 -11.56 -5.41
CA ARG A 4 -2.18 -11.53 -4.21
C ARG A 4 -1.75 -12.92 -3.76
N GLU A 5 -2.65 -13.89 -3.79
CA GLU A 5 -2.32 -15.29 -3.49
C GLU A 5 -1.33 -15.82 -4.54
N GLN A 6 -1.56 -15.52 -5.81
CA GLN A 6 -0.62 -15.84 -6.89
C GLN A 6 0.76 -15.20 -6.67
N TYR A 7 0.82 -13.97 -6.17
CA TYR A 7 2.09 -13.31 -5.86
C TYR A 7 2.81 -14.00 -4.69
N GLN A 8 2.08 -14.32 -3.62
CA GLN A 8 2.63 -15.07 -2.48
C GLN A 8 3.14 -16.46 -2.88
N ASN A 9 2.47 -17.09 -3.85
CA ASN A 9 2.88 -18.36 -4.44
C ASN A 9 3.98 -18.22 -5.51
N GLY A 10 4.48 -17.01 -5.78
CA GLY A 10 5.52 -16.75 -6.78
C GLY A 10 5.07 -16.90 -8.25
N GLN A 11 3.76 -16.95 -8.50
CA GLN A 11 3.16 -17.18 -9.81
C GLN A 11 3.05 -15.90 -10.65
N VAL A 12 3.04 -14.73 -10.01
CA VAL A 12 3.02 -13.42 -10.68
C VAL A 12 4.13 -12.52 -10.15
N SER A 13 4.64 -11.63 -11.01
CA SER A 13 5.66 -10.67 -10.62
C SER A 13 5.07 -9.53 -9.79
N ARG A 14 5.93 -8.82 -9.03
CA ARG A 14 5.53 -7.61 -8.28
C ARG A 14 4.92 -6.54 -9.19
N GLN A 15 5.41 -6.42 -10.43
CA GLN A 15 4.91 -5.47 -11.41
C GLN A 15 3.46 -5.80 -11.83
N ILE A 16 3.14 -7.08 -12.01
CA ILE A 16 1.78 -7.52 -12.33
C ILE A 16 0.85 -7.25 -11.16
N LEU A 17 1.27 -7.60 -9.93
CA LEU A 17 0.48 -7.29 -8.73
C LEU A 17 0.21 -5.79 -8.62
N GLN A 18 1.25 -4.96 -8.77
CA GLN A 18 1.12 -3.51 -8.68
C GLN A 18 0.18 -2.94 -9.74
N ALA A 19 0.25 -3.41 -10.99
CA ALA A 19 -0.63 -2.96 -12.07
C ALA A 19 -2.10 -3.30 -11.79
N VAL A 20 -2.36 -4.47 -11.21
CA VAL A 20 -3.72 -4.87 -10.81
C VAL A 20 -4.21 -4.01 -9.65
N GLU A 21 -3.38 -3.78 -8.63
CA GLU A 21 -3.73 -2.89 -7.51
C GLU A 21 -3.97 -1.44 -7.98
N ASP A 22 -3.14 -0.92 -8.90
CA ASP A 22 -3.32 0.42 -9.50
C ASP A 22 -4.66 0.53 -10.24
N ALA A 23 -5.06 -0.52 -10.96
CA ALA A 23 -6.35 -0.55 -11.67
C ALA A 23 -7.54 -0.54 -10.70
N GLU A 24 -7.46 -1.29 -9.61
CA GLU A 24 -8.50 -1.31 -8.56
C GLU A 24 -8.61 0.04 -7.84
N VAL A 25 -7.48 0.66 -7.52
CA VAL A 25 -7.44 2.00 -6.90
C VAL A 25 -8.06 3.05 -7.82
N ARG A 26 -7.75 3.04 -9.12
CA ARG A 26 -8.40 3.94 -10.10
C ARG A 26 -9.92 3.75 -10.13
N SER A 27 -10.38 2.50 -10.23
CA SER A 27 -11.81 2.18 -10.22
C SER A 27 -12.50 2.60 -8.92
N LEU A 28 -11.82 2.56 -7.78
CA LEU A 28 -12.34 3.09 -6.52
C LEU A 28 -12.45 4.62 -6.57
N VAL A 29 -11.39 5.31 -6.97
CA VAL A 29 -11.36 6.77 -7.04
C VAL A 29 -12.47 7.29 -7.95
N GLU A 30 -12.61 6.74 -9.16
CA GLU A 30 -13.67 7.12 -10.10
C GLU A 30 -15.06 6.98 -9.47
N ARG A 31 -15.32 5.88 -8.74
CA ARG A 31 -16.61 5.67 -8.06
C ARG A 31 -16.84 6.66 -6.92
N LEU A 32 -15.80 7.03 -6.17
CA LEU A 32 -15.91 8.00 -5.08
C LEU A 32 -16.14 9.42 -5.62
N GLU A 33 -15.45 9.79 -6.71
CA GLU A 33 -15.63 11.06 -7.39
C GLU A 33 -17.02 11.20 -8.02
N LEU A 34 -17.50 10.16 -8.73
CA LEU A 34 -18.88 10.11 -9.23
C LEU A 34 -19.91 10.15 -8.09
N GLY A 35 -19.56 9.61 -6.93
CA GLY A 35 -20.36 9.69 -5.71
C GLY A 35 -20.35 11.07 -5.03
N GLY A 36 -19.61 12.05 -5.56
CA GLY A 36 -19.52 13.40 -5.01
C GLY A 36 -18.69 13.49 -3.72
N MET A 37 -17.82 12.51 -3.46
CA MET A 37 -16.98 12.51 -2.27
C MET A 37 -15.91 13.59 -2.36
N LYS A 38 -15.76 14.37 -1.29
CA LYS A 38 -14.73 15.42 -1.18
C LYS A 38 -13.38 14.88 -0.71
N VAL A 39 -13.36 13.65 -0.22
CA VAL A 39 -12.17 12.97 0.29
C VAL A 39 -12.12 11.58 -0.32
N VAL A 40 -10.98 11.22 -0.89
CA VAL A 40 -10.73 9.90 -1.49
C VAL A 40 -9.50 9.28 -0.85
N SER A 41 -9.51 7.95 -0.76
CA SER A 41 -8.33 7.17 -0.37
C SER A 41 -8.16 6.02 -1.34
N ASP A 42 -6.99 5.38 -1.29
CA ASP A 42 -6.68 4.16 -2.03
C ASP A 42 -7.43 2.92 -1.50
N GLY A 43 -8.32 3.08 -0.51
CA GLY A 43 -9.11 2.02 0.12
C GLY A 43 -8.31 0.99 0.91
N GLY A 44 -7.02 1.20 1.19
CA GLY A 44 -6.18 0.18 1.82
C GLY A 44 -5.99 -1.05 0.92
N PHE A 45 -6.08 -0.87 -0.41
CA PHE A 45 -5.85 -1.91 -1.40
C PHE A 45 -4.40 -2.40 -1.43
N ARG A 46 -3.50 -1.82 -0.63
CA ARG A 46 -2.17 -2.32 -0.37
C ARG A 46 -2.05 -2.60 1.11
N SER A 47 -2.51 -3.78 1.50
CA SER A 47 -2.48 -4.20 2.91
C SER A 47 -1.07 -4.67 3.23
N ARG A 48 -0.29 -3.75 3.78
CA ARG A 48 0.99 -4.03 4.43
C ARG A 48 1.01 -3.31 5.77
N ASP A 49 1.63 -3.92 6.77
CA ASP A 49 1.95 -3.20 8.00
C ASP A 49 2.94 -2.07 7.67
N PHE A 50 2.56 -0.83 8.00
CA PHE A 50 3.38 0.35 7.74
C PHE A 50 4.80 0.19 8.31
N LEU A 51 4.93 -0.43 9.49
CA LEU A 51 6.23 -0.60 10.16
C LEU A 51 7.13 -1.65 9.48
N GLU A 52 6.60 -2.56 8.67
CA GLU A 52 7.39 -3.58 7.97
C GLU A 52 8.38 -2.97 6.98
N SER A 53 8.07 -1.80 6.41
CA SER A 53 8.88 -1.16 5.38
C SER A 53 9.84 -0.10 5.90
N TRP A 54 10.02 0.00 7.23
CA TRP A 54 10.97 0.91 7.84
C TRP A 54 12.37 0.30 7.90
N GLU A 55 13.38 1.06 7.47
CA GLU A 55 14.77 0.68 7.72
C GLU A 55 15.02 0.68 9.24
N GLY A 56 15.63 -0.39 9.76
CA GLY A 56 15.90 -0.53 11.21
C GLY A 56 14.76 -1.17 12.02
N ILE A 57 13.68 -1.62 11.38
CA ILE A 57 12.64 -2.46 12.01
C ILE A 57 12.69 -3.87 11.41
N CYS A 58 12.61 -4.89 12.26
CA CYS A 58 12.50 -6.28 11.87
C CYS A 58 11.44 -7.02 12.70
N SER A 59 10.91 -8.11 12.15
CA SER A 59 10.06 -9.02 12.92
C SER A 59 10.92 -9.80 13.89
N LYS A 60 10.57 -9.78 15.18
CA LYS A 60 11.34 -10.45 16.23
C LYS A 60 11.40 -11.97 16.02
N ASP A 61 10.31 -12.54 15.49
CA ASP A 61 10.14 -13.98 15.32
C ASP A 61 10.36 -14.44 13.87
N GLY A 62 10.80 -13.54 12.98
CA GLY A 62 10.99 -13.81 11.55
C GLY A 62 9.70 -14.10 10.78
N ARG A 63 8.53 -13.90 11.39
CA ARG A 63 7.22 -14.03 10.76
C ARG A 63 6.83 -12.73 10.04
N PRO A 64 6.01 -12.79 8.99
CA PRO A 64 5.40 -11.59 8.42
C PRO A 64 4.71 -10.77 9.50
N PHE A 65 4.76 -9.44 9.36
CA PHE A 65 4.09 -8.56 10.31
C PHE A 65 2.58 -8.79 10.24
N SER A 66 1.98 -8.91 11.41
CA SER A 66 0.54 -8.92 11.64
C SER A 66 0.23 -8.08 12.87
N GLU A 67 -1.02 -7.67 13.02
CA GLU A 67 -1.47 -6.98 14.23
C GLU A 67 -1.08 -7.76 15.51
N GLY A 68 -0.46 -7.07 16.46
CA GLY A 68 0.05 -7.66 17.71
C GLY A 68 1.40 -8.39 17.62
N SER A 69 2.01 -8.45 16.43
CA SER A 69 3.34 -9.06 16.25
C SER A 69 4.42 -8.32 17.03
N PRO A 70 5.35 -9.04 17.68
CA PRO A 70 6.49 -8.40 18.32
C PRO A 70 7.48 -7.87 17.26
N LEU A 71 7.82 -6.59 17.41
CA LEU A 71 8.75 -5.87 16.56
C LEU A 71 10.09 -5.72 17.28
N GLU A 72 11.18 -5.68 16.52
CA GLU A 72 12.50 -5.37 17.03
C GLU A 72 13.10 -4.18 16.27
N ILE A 73 13.69 -3.25 17.01
CA ILE A 73 14.45 -2.13 16.45
C ILE A 73 15.91 -2.57 16.36
N THR A 74 16.39 -2.79 15.15
CA THR A 74 17.74 -3.32 14.87
C THR A 74 18.74 -2.23 14.52
N GLY A 75 18.30 -0.98 14.32
CA GLY A 75 19.17 0.12 13.94
C GLY A 75 18.48 1.47 13.88
N ARG A 76 19.10 2.43 13.19
CA ARG A 76 18.52 3.76 12.96
C ARG A 76 17.27 3.64 12.10
N LEU A 77 16.17 4.18 12.63
CA LEU A 77 14.90 4.27 11.92
C LEU A 77 14.99 5.27 10.76
N SER A 78 14.56 4.85 9.57
CA SER A 78 14.57 5.68 8.36
C SER A 78 13.41 5.32 7.41
N LEU A 79 12.87 6.35 6.76
CA LEU A 79 11.76 6.30 5.81
C LEU A 79 12.19 6.51 4.35
N LEU A 80 13.50 6.48 4.07
CA LEU A 80 14.09 6.85 2.77
C LEU A 80 13.47 6.13 1.56
N ARG A 81 12.99 4.89 1.72
CA ARG A 81 12.40 4.07 0.64
C ARG A 81 11.15 3.32 1.09
N HIS A 82 10.15 4.08 1.55
CA HIS A 82 8.88 3.49 1.97
C HIS A 82 7.87 3.43 0.80
N PRO A 83 7.30 2.26 0.47
CA PRO A 83 6.35 2.09 -0.64
C PRO A 83 5.16 3.05 -0.61
N ILE A 84 4.66 3.37 0.60
CA ILE A 84 3.57 4.35 0.82
C ILE A 84 3.77 5.68 0.10
N LEU A 85 5.02 6.13 -0.10
CA LEU A 85 5.30 7.40 -0.77
C LEU A 85 5.00 7.32 -2.27
N GLU A 86 5.37 6.20 -2.90
CA GLU A 86 5.07 5.92 -4.31
C GLU A 86 3.56 5.69 -4.50
N GLU A 87 2.93 5.00 -3.55
CA GLU A 87 1.50 4.72 -3.55
C GLU A 87 0.67 5.99 -3.39
N PHE A 88 1.08 6.91 -2.51
CA PHE A 88 0.46 8.21 -2.35
C PHE A 88 0.67 9.10 -3.59
N ALA A 89 1.88 9.10 -4.17
CA ALA A 89 2.15 9.83 -5.41
C ALA A 89 1.29 9.31 -6.57
N PHE A 90 1.06 7.99 -6.63
CA PHE A 90 0.12 7.40 -7.59
C PHE A 90 -1.31 7.89 -7.36
N LEU A 91 -1.80 7.86 -6.12
CA LEU A 91 -3.13 8.37 -5.78
C LEU A 91 -3.28 9.84 -6.16
N ASP A 92 -2.27 10.67 -5.87
CA ASP A 92 -2.27 12.08 -6.25
C ASP A 92 -2.32 12.29 -7.77
N SER A 93 -1.67 11.41 -8.54
CA SER A 93 -1.64 11.51 -10.01
C SER A 93 -2.96 11.18 -10.71
N ILE A 94 -3.89 10.48 -10.02
CA ILE A 94 -5.17 10.03 -10.60
C ILE A 94 -6.38 10.79 -10.06
N VAL A 95 -6.21 11.58 -8.99
CA VAL A 95 -7.30 12.32 -8.34
C VAL A 95 -7.31 13.77 -8.81
N ASP A 96 -8.49 14.29 -9.13
CA ASP A 96 -8.64 15.67 -9.57
C ASP A 96 -8.24 16.68 -8.48
N GLY A 97 -7.67 17.83 -8.90
CA GLY A 97 -7.10 18.85 -8.01
C GLY A 97 -8.09 19.50 -7.02
N GLY A 98 -9.39 19.21 -7.12
CA GLY A 98 -10.45 19.69 -6.23
C GLY A 98 -10.83 18.73 -5.10
N VAL A 99 -10.27 17.53 -5.05
CA VAL A 99 -10.62 16.47 -4.10
C VAL A 99 -9.45 16.20 -3.14
N MET A 100 -9.72 16.09 -1.84
CA MET A 100 -8.70 15.83 -0.83
C MET A 100 -8.30 14.35 -0.84
N LYS A 101 -7.00 14.07 -0.78
CA LYS A 101 -6.45 12.70 -0.73
C LYS A 101 -6.11 12.32 0.69
N LYS A 102 -6.43 11.10 1.09
CA LYS A 102 -6.14 10.55 2.41
C LYS A 102 -5.39 9.23 2.30
#